data_AF-A0AAU5XP95-F1
#
_entry.id   AF-A0AAU5XP95-F1
#
_cell.length_a   1.000
_cell.length_b   1.000
_cell.length_c   1.000
_cell.angle_alpha   90.00
_cell.angle_beta   90.00
_cell.angle_gamma   90.00
#
_symmetry.space_group_name_H-M   'P 1'
#
loop_
_entity.id
_entity.type
_entity.pdbx_description
1 polymer ?
#
loop_
_entity_poly.entity_id
_entity_poly.type
_entity_poly.pdbx_seq_one_letter_code
_entity_poly.pdbx_strand_id
1 'polypeptide(L)' 'MTTQTLDTIASEQLDLQLHVVEDRLRQDYTGLDRGSVHSLVEQERQRFGEARIHAFVPILVERAVRASLADPAGRHRR' A
#
# COMPACT_ATOMS: atom_id res chain seq x y z
N MET A 1 -22.60 0.07 19.86
CA MET A 1 -21.94 -1.02 19.10
C MET A 1 -22.00 -0.75 17.59
N THR A 2 -21.62 0.44 17.13
CA THR A 2 -21.71 0.84 15.71
C THR A 2 -20.34 1.26 15.16
N THR A 3 -19.48 1.85 16.00
CA THR A 3 -18.12 2.24 15.63
C THR A 3 -17.25 1.05 15.25
N GLN A 4 -17.28 -0.03 16.03
CA GLN A 4 -16.46 -1.24 15.78
C GLN A 4 -16.73 -1.86 14.39
N THR A 5 -17.98 -1.90 13.95
CA THR A 5 -18.36 -2.45 12.64
C THR A 5 -17.91 -1.56 11.48
N LEU A 6 -17.95 -0.23 11.65
CA LEU A 6 -17.49 0.72 10.64
C LEU A 6 -15.97 0.65 10.44
N ASP A 7 -15.21 0.51 11.53
CA ASP A 7 -13.74 0.35 11.48
C ASP A 7 -13.33 -0.96 10.79
N THR A 8 -14.04 -2.06 11.03
CA THR A 8 -13.80 -3.34 10.33
C THR A 8 -14.09 -3.23 8.84
N ILE A 9 -15.23 -2.67 8.44
CA ILE A 9 -15.59 -2.51 7.02
C ILE A 9 -14.60 -1.58 6.31
N ALA A 10 -14.21 -0.49 6.95
CA ALA A 10 -13.22 0.43 6.39
C ALA A 10 -11.83 -0.22 6.22
N SER A 11 -11.47 -1.13 7.12
CA SER A 11 -10.22 -1.89 7.05
C SER A 11 -10.25 -2.93 5.92
N GLU A 12 -11.34 -3.71 5.81
CA GLU A 12 -11.54 -4.68 4.73
C GLU A 12 -11.57 -4.00 3.35
N GLN A 13 -12.24 -2.83 3.25
CA GLN A 13 -12.26 -2.05 2.03
C GLN A 13 -10.86 -1.53 1.65
N LEU A 14 -10.06 -1.12 2.63
CA LEU A 14 -8.68 -0.71 2.41
C LEU A 14 -7.84 -1.88 1.89
N ASP A 15 -7.99 -3.08 2.48
CA ASP A 15 -7.28 -4.29 2.06
C ASP A 15 -7.57 -4.64 0.59
N LEU A 16 -8.85 -4.59 0.19
CA LEU A 16 -9.26 -4.82 -1.20
C LEU A 16 -8.63 -3.80 -2.15
N GLN A 17 -8.58 -2.52 -1.76
CA GLN A 17 -7.94 -1.48 -2.57
C GLN A 17 -6.43 -1.68 -2.69
N LEU A 18 -5.76 -2.15 -1.64
CA LEU A 18 -4.33 -2.46 -1.67
C LEU A 18 -4.02 -3.67 -2.55
N HIS A 19 -4.87 -4.69 -2.59
CA HIS A 19 -4.72 -5.79 -3.56
C HIS A 19 -4.78 -5.31 -5.01
N VAL A 20 -5.67 -4.35 -5.34
CA VAL A 20 -5.70 -3.75 -6.68
C VAL A 20 -4.39 -2.99 -6.98
N VAL A 21 -3.83 -2.31 -5.98
CA VAL A 21 -2.51 -1.64 -6.11
C VAL A 21 -1.40 -2.66 -6.37
N GLU A 22 -1.35 -3.76 -5.62
CA GLU A 22 -0.37 -4.83 -5.84
C GLU A 22 -0.43 -5.40 -7.25
N ASP A 23 -1.63 -5.68 -7.76
CA ASP A 23 -1.81 -6.22 -9.11
C ASP A 23 -1.36 -5.22 -10.18
N ARG A 24 -1.64 -3.92 -10.02
CA ARG A 24 -1.15 -2.88 -10.93
C ARG A 24 0.37 -2.76 -10.90
N LEU A 25 0.99 -2.79 -9.72
CA LEU A 25 2.44 -2.76 -9.58
C LEU A 25 3.11 -3.96 -10.25
N ARG A 26 2.52 -5.15 -10.13
CA ARG A 26 3.03 -6.36 -10.80
C ARG A 26 2.93 -6.28 -12.32
N GLN A 27 1.89 -5.65 -12.85
CA GLN A 27 1.73 -5.43 -14.29
C GLN A 27 2.76 -4.44 -14.83
N ASP A 28 3.02 -3.35 -14.09
CA ASP A 28 3.91 -2.27 -14.51
C ASP A 28 5.40 -2.62 -14.34
N TYR A 29 5.74 -3.45 -13.35
CA TYR A 29 7.12 -3.85 -13.04
C TYR A 29 7.34 -5.34 -13.31
N THR A 30 7.53 -5.67 -14.59
CA THR A 30 7.83 -7.03 -15.04
C THR A 30 9.15 -7.52 -14.43
N GLY A 31 9.09 -8.46 -13.50
CA GLY A 31 10.26 -9.06 -12.84
C GLY A 31 10.19 -9.06 -11.32
N LEU A 32 9.25 -8.34 -10.72
CA LEU A 32 8.98 -8.45 -9.28
C LEU A 32 8.09 -9.67 -9.01
N ASP A 33 8.49 -10.51 -8.07
CA ASP A 33 7.64 -11.58 -7.58
C ASP A 33 6.51 -11.03 -6.68
N ARG A 34 5.45 -11.82 -6.50
CA ARG A 34 4.27 -11.42 -5.73
C ARG A 34 4.61 -11.10 -4.27
N GLY A 35 5.51 -11.88 -3.65
CA GLY A 35 5.91 -11.68 -2.26
C GLY A 35 6.70 -10.39 -2.07
N SER A 36 7.57 -10.05 -3.02
CA SER A 36 8.30 -8.78 -3.04
C SER A 36 7.37 -7.57 -3.15
N VAL A 37 6.39 -7.60 -4.07
CA VAL A 37 5.42 -6.50 -4.21
C VAL A 37 4.57 -6.36 -2.95
N HIS A 38 4.06 -7.48 -2.41
CA HIS A 38 3.27 -7.47 -1.17
C HIS A 38 4.08 -6.89 0.00
N SER A 39 5.35 -7.28 0.15
CA SER A 39 6.22 -6.78 1.22
C SER A 39 6.45 -5.27 1.12
N LEU A 40 6.64 -4.73 -0.09
CA LEU A 40 6.80 -3.29 -0.31
C LEU A 40 5.52 -2.51 0.00
N VAL A 41 4.37 -3.03 -0.43
CA VAL A 41 3.06 -2.42 -0.17
C VAL A 41 2.74 -2.44 1.32
N GLU A 42 2.98 -3.56 2.01
CA GLU A 42 2.75 -3.71 3.45
C GLU A 42 3.67 -2.79 4.27
N GLN A 43 4.95 -2.69 3.89
CA GLN A 43 5.89 -1.77 4.54
C GLN A 43 5.40 -0.31 4.47
N GLU A 44 4.92 0.14 3.30
CA GLU A 44 4.40 1.50 3.16
C GLU A 44 3.03 1.67 3.83
N ARG A 45 2.17 0.64 3.80
CA ARG A 45 0.88 0.63 4.51
C ARG A 45 1.06 0.86 6.00
N GLN A 46 2.02 0.20 6.64
CA GLN A 46 2.26 0.32 8.09
C GLN A 46 2.53 1.77 8.52
N ARG A 47 3.11 2.59 7.64
CA ARG A 47 3.34 4.03 7.90
C ARG A 47 2.04 4.82 8.07
N PHE A 48 0.92 4.28 7.59
CA PHE A 48 -0.40 4.86 7.68
C PHE A 48 -1.32 4.12 8.67
N GLY A 49 -0.79 3.17 9.46
CA GLY A 49 -1.60 2.35 10.37
C GLY A 49 -2.36 3.14 11.45
N GLU A 50 -1.92 4.36 11.75
CA GLU A 50 -2.59 5.27 12.71
C GLU A 50 -3.40 6.39 12.02
N ALA A 51 -3.49 6.37 10.68
CA ALA A 51 -4.18 7.42 9.95
C ALA A 51 -5.69 7.35 10.20
N ARG A 52 -6.32 8.48 10.57
CA ARG A 52 -7.78 8.53 10.79
C ARG A 52 -8.61 8.48 9.50
N ILE A 53 -7.97 8.66 8.35
CA ILE A 53 -8.63 8.73 7.04
C ILE A 53 -7.90 7.80 6.08
N HIS A 54 -8.55 6.69 5.72
CA HIS A 54 -7.96 5.66 4.87
C HIS A 54 -8.21 5.86 3.36
N ALA A 55 -9.12 6.77 2.99
CA ALA A 55 -9.55 6.96 1.60
C ALA A 55 -8.41 7.27 0.62
N PHE A 56 -7.32 7.88 1.09
CA PHE A 56 -6.15 8.23 0.29
C PHE A 56 -4.95 7.29 0.51
N VAL A 57 -5.03 6.36 1.45
CA VAL A 57 -3.92 5.44 1.75
C VAL A 57 -3.50 4.62 0.53
N PRO A 58 -4.41 4.04 -0.29
CA PRO A 58 -4.00 3.26 -1.46
C PRO A 58 -3.14 4.05 -2.45
N ILE A 59 -3.52 5.29 -2.77
CA ILE A 59 -2.77 6.12 -3.73
C ILE A 59 -1.43 6.59 -3.16
N LEU A 60 -1.36 6.85 -1.85
CA LEU A 60 -0.11 7.22 -1.18
C LEU A 60 0.87 6.05 -1.14
N VAL A 61 0.38 4.85 -0.81
CA VAL A 61 1.17 3.61 -0.80
C VAL A 61 1.67 3.30 -2.20
N GLU A 62 0.79 3.30 -3.22
CA GLU A 62 1.18 3.06 -4.61
C GLU A 62 2.30 4.01 -5.05
N ARG A 63 2.15 5.31 -4.77
CA ARG A 63 3.14 6.32 -5.13
C ARG A 63 4.48 6.10 -4.41
N ALA A 64 4.45 5.76 -3.13
CA ALA A 64 5.66 5.50 -2.35
C ALA A 64 6.41 4.28 -2.88
N VAL A 65 5.71 3.18 -3.16
CA VAL A 65 6.32 1.97 -3.74
C VAL A 65 6.92 2.26 -5.12
N ARG A 66 6.19 2.97 -6.00
CA ARG A 66 6.73 3.38 -7.31
C ARG A 66 7.98 4.24 -7.19
N ALA A 67 8.03 5.16 -6.23
CA ALA A 67 9.22 5.97 -5.99
C ALA A 67 10.42 5.14 -5.55
N SER A 68 10.21 4.15 -4.66
CA SER A 68 11.25 3.22 -4.21
C SER A 68 11.76 2.33 -5.34
N LEU A 69 10.88 1.88 -6.24
CA LEU A 69 11.28 1.07 -7.41
C LEU A 69 12.00 1.88 -8.50
N ALA A 70 11.70 3.18 -8.62
CA ALA A 70 12.35 4.07 -9.57
C ALA A 70 13.77 4.50 -9.14
N ASP A 71 14.10 4.40 -7.85
CA ASP A 71 15.43 4.72 -7.32
C ASP A 71 16.16 3.44 -6.84
N PRO A 72 16.91 2.75 -7.72
CA PRO A 72 17.65 1.54 -7.35
C PRO A 72 18.79 1.79 -6.35
N ALA A 73 19.09 3.03 -5.98
CA ALA A 73 20.16 3.40 -5.04
C ALA A 73 19.67 3.84 -3.65
N GLY A 74 18.37 3.70 -3.35
CA GLY A 74 17.86 3.85 -1.98
C GLY A 74 18.14 5.21 -1.35
N ARG A 75 18.04 6.31 -2.09
CA ARG A 75 18.43 7.63 -1.61
C ARG A 75 17.26 8.57 -1.35
N HIS A 76 16.12 8.08 -0.86
CA HIS A 76 15.09 8.90 -0.18
C HIS A 76 14.31 8.03 0.83
N ARG A 77 14.06 8.41 2.08
CA ARG A 77 14.36 9.61 2.88
C ARG A 77 14.12 9.23 4.36
N ARG A 78 15.06 9.61 5.23
CA ARG A 78 14.83 9.71 6.69
C ARG A 78 13.78 10.77 6.99
#